data_AF-B4GZQ8-F1
#
_entry.id   AF-B4GZQ8-F1
#
_cell.length_a   1.000
_cell.length_b   1.000
_cell.length_c   1.000
_cell.angle_alpha   90.00
_cell.angle_beta   90.00
_cell.angle_gamma   90.00
#
_symmetry.space_group_name_H-M   'P 1'
#
loop_
_entity.id
_entity.type
_entity.pdbx_description
1 polymer ?
#
loop_
_entity_poly.entity_id
_entity_poly.type
_entity_poly.pdbx_seq_one_letter_code
_entity_poly.pdbx_strand_id
1 'polypeptide(L)'
;MCSCSRSVRSCGNLCGGVLSLIGLLLWVTFYMECKRMRRRWLLDYLPSLLTTFLISFGAACIQSSALIPRSNGGRLIYFALFLISFIMYNYYTSVVVSSLLSSPVKSKIKTMQQLAESQLTVGLEPLPFTKSYLNYSRRSDIHLFIKRKIESQSKNPDLWLPAEEGVLRVRDNPGYVYVFETSSGYAYVERYFTAQEICDLNEILFRPEQLFYTHLHRNSTYKELFRLRLLRVLETGVYRKQRSYWVHMKLHCVAQNFVITVGMEYVAPLLLMLIFGYILVVFILLLELAWQRYLNRTKRLTL
;
A
#
# COMPACT_ATOMS: atom_id res chain seq x y z
N MET A 1 1.74 -2.43 -2.98
CA MET A 1 1.26 -3.74 -2.47
C MET A 1 1.97 -4.97 -3.04
N CYS A 2 2.05 -5.23 -4.36
CA CYS A 2 2.56 -6.53 -4.87
C CYS A 2 4.04 -6.85 -4.54
N SER A 3 4.97 -5.89 -4.52
CA SER A 3 6.37 -6.15 -4.13
C SER A 3 6.54 -6.44 -2.64
N CYS A 4 5.81 -5.72 -1.78
CA CYS A 4 5.83 -5.97 -0.34
C CYS A 4 5.20 -7.34 -0.03
N SER A 5 4.09 -7.69 -0.71
CA SER A 5 3.45 -9.00 -0.56
C SER A 5 4.35 -10.18 -0.98
N ARG A 6 5.19 -10.03 -2.01
CA ARG A 6 6.19 -11.06 -2.39
C ARG A 6 7.29 -11.20 -1.34
N SER A 7 7.80 -10.08 -0.80
CA SER A 7 8.84 -10.11 0.23
C SER A 7 8.34 -10.76 1.53
N VAL A 8 7.12 -10.40 1.96
CA VAL A 8 6.47 -10.98 3.15
C VAL A 8 6.18 -12.47 2.96
N ARG A 9 5.73 -12.90 1.77
CA ARG A 9 5.46 -14.32 1.48
C ARG A 9 6.74 -15.17 1.45
N SER A 10 7.83 -14.62 0.92
CA SER A 10 9.15 -15.26 0.95
C SER A 10 9.70 -15.39 2.38
N CYS A 11 9.53 -14.32 3.19
CA CYS A 11 9.92 -14.31 4.60
C CYS A 11 9.08 -15.30 5.43
N GLY A 12 7.78 -15.43 5.15
CA GLY A 12 6.91 -16.40 5.81
C GLY A 12 7.33 -17.85 5.59
N ASN A 13 7.69 -18.22 4.36
CA ASN A 13 8.17 -19.57 4.04
C ASN A 13 9.51 -19.88 4.73
N LEU A 14 10.42 -18.89 4.78
CA LEU A 14 11.69 -19.03 5.48
C LEU A 14 11.48 -19.19 6.99
N CYS A 15 10.58 -18.41 7.60
CA CYS A 15 10.26 -18.50 9.02
C CYS A 15 9.63 -19.85 9.39
N GLY A 16 8.69 -20.35 8.57
CA GLY A 16 8.11 -21.68 8.77
C GLY A 16 9.17 -22.79 8.73
N GLY A 17 10.12 -22.69 7.79
CA GLY A 17 11.27 -23.61 7.71
C GLY A 17 12.17 -23.55 8.94
N VAL A 18 12.51 -22.35 9.41
CA VAL A 18 13.35 -22.14 10.60
C VAL A 18 12.66 -22.65 11.87
N LEU A 19 11.36 -22.38 12.06
CA LEU A 19 10.59 -22.88 13.20
C LEU A 19 10.47 -24.41 13.19
N SER A 20 10.25 -25.02 12.02
CA SER A 20 10.19 -26.48 11.91
C SER A 20 11.54 -27.14 12.21
N LEU A 21 12.64 -26.53 11.75
CA LEU A 21 14.00 -27.00 12.02
C LEU A 21 14.31 -26.93 13.52
N ILE A 22 13.94 -25.82 14.18
CA ILE A 22 14.17 -25.62 15.61
C ILE A 22 13.29 -26.56 16.45
N GLY A 23 12.03 -26.78 16.08
CA GLY A 23 11.17 -27.78 16.72
C GLY A 23 11.75 -29.19 16.65
N LEU A 24 12.37 -29.55 15.52
CA LEU A 24 13.06 -30.83 15.34
C LEU A 24 14.35 -30.91 16.18
N LEU A 25 15.14 -29.84 16.23
CA LEU A 25 16.33 -29.76 17.08
C LEU A 25 15.99 -29.87 18.57
N LEU A 26 14.91 -29.21 19.02
CA LEU A 26 14.39 -29.36 20.38
C LEU A 26 13.98 -30.81 20.66
N TRP A 27 13.26 -31.46 19.74
CA TRP A 27 12.89 -32.86 19.90
C TRP A 27 14.11 -33.79 20.00
N VAL A 28 15.12 -33.57 19.15
CA VAL A 28 16.39 -34.31 19.22
C VAL A 28 17.08 -34.08 20.58
N THR A 29 17.06 -32.86 21.11
CA THR A 29 17.65 -32.58 22.43
C THR A 29 16.92 -33.28 23.57
N PHE A 30 15.58 -33.30 23.56
CA PHE A 30 14.78 -34.06 24.54
C PHE A 30 14.99 -35.57 24.40
N TYR A 31 15.09 -36.09 23.17
CA TYR A 31 15.38 -37.50 22.92
C TYR A 31 16.78 -37.89 23.44
N MET A 32 17.78 -37.04 23.22
CA MET A 32 19.15 -37.25 23.69
C MET A 32 19.28 -37.12 25.22
N GLU A 33 18.55 -36.19 25.84
CA GLU A 33 18.44 -36.09 27.30
C GLU A 33 17.83 -37.37 27.91
N CYS A 34 16.76 -37.90 27.33
CA CYS A 34 16.14 -39.14 27.83
C CYS A 34 16.99 -40.39 27.60
N LYS A 35 17.70 -40.51 26.47
CA LYS A 35 18.45 -41.74 26.12
C LYS A 35 19.87 -41.78 26.70
N ARG A 36 20.52 -40.63 26.91
CA ARG A 36 21.99 -40.56 27.15
C ARG A 36 22.39 -39.96 28.50
N MET A 37 21.48 -39.33 29.25
CA MET A 37 21.82 -38.73 30.56
C MET A 37 21.64 -39.71 31.74
N ARG A 38 22.60 -39.65 32.68
CA ARG A 38 22.65 -40.45 33.91
C ARG A 38 21.38 -40.21 34.75
N ARG A 39 20.83 -41.27 35.38
CA ARG A 39 19.57 -41.36 36.18
C ARG A 39 19.19 -40.17 37.09
N ARG A 40 20.11 -39.24 37.37
CA ARG A 40 19.93 -38.06 38.22
C ARG A 40 19.25 -36.87 37.52
N TRP A 41 19.11 -36.89 36.19
CA TRP A 41 18.51 -35.82 35.37
C TRP A 41 17.40 -36.32 34.42
N LEU A 42 16.83 -37.49 34.71
CA LEU A 42 15.75 -38.06 33.91
C LEU A 42 14.52 -37.13 34.03
N LEU A 43 14.04 -36.59 32.91
CA LEU A 43 12.68 -36.04 32.86
C LEU A 43 11.71 -37.21 32.96
N ASP A 44 10.75 -37.16 33.87
CA ASP A 44 9.71 -38.20 34.02
C ASP A 44 8.76 -38.28 32.81
N TYR A 45 8.86 -37.34 31.87
CA TYR A 45 7.98 -37.22 30.71
C TYR A 45 8.80 -36.99 29.42
N LEU A 46 8.71 -37.92 28.47
CA LEU A 46 9.25 -37.77 27.12
C LEU A 46 8.24 -36.92 26.31
N PRO A 47 8.56 -35.66 25.96
CA PRO A 47 7.63 -34.87 25.15
C PRO A 47 7.48 -35.50 23.77
N SER A 48 6.22 -35.76 23.38
CA SER A 48 5.86 -36.16 22.02
C SER A 48 6.32 -35.12 20.99
N LEU A 49 6.51 -35.54 19.72
CA LEU A 49 6.84 -34.63 18.62
C LEU A 49 5.86 -33.45 18.53
N LEU A 50 4.58 -33.69 18.76
CA LEU A 50 3.54 -32.66 18.76
C LEU A 50 3.82 -31.59 19.82
N THR A 51 4.16 -32.00 21.04
CA THR A 51 4.43 -31.06 22.15
C THR A 51 5.65 -30.20 21.89
N THR A 52 6.70 -30.73 21.23
CA THR A 52 7.88 -29.91 20.88
C THR A 52 7.59 -28.91 19.77
N PHE A 53 6.75 -29.27 18.79
CA PHE A 53 6.27 -28.31 17.79
C PHE A 53 5.38 -27.23 18.40
N LEU A 54 4.51 -27.58 19.34
CA LEU A 54 3.69 -26.61 20.07
C LEU A 54 4.54 -25.63 20.90
N ILE A 55 5.61 -26.10 21.54
CA ILE A 55 6.55 -25.24 22.27
C ILE A 55 7.25 -24.28 21.31
N SER A 56 7.72 -24.78 20.15
CA SER A 56 8.34 -23.93 19.13
C SER A 56 7.37 -22.90 18.54
N PHE A 57 6.11 -23.28 18.33
CA PHE A 57 5.06 -22.38 17.87
C PHE A 57 4.70 -21.33 18.93
N GLY A 58 4.55 -21.74 20.19
CA GLY A 58 4.32 -20.83 21.32
C GLY A 58 5.43 -19.79 21.44
N ALA A 59 6.69 -20.20 21.30
CA ALA A 59 7.81 -19.27 21.35
C ALA A 59 7.84 -18.27 20.18
N ALA A 60 7.39 -18.68 18.98
CA ALA A 60 7.20 -17.77 17.85
C ALA A 60 6.11 -16.72 18.14
N CYS A 61 5.08 -17.11 18.91
CA CYS A 61 4.06 -16.21 19.43
C CYS A 61 4.49 -15.44 20.70
N ILE A 62 5.77 -15.49 21.09
CA ILE A 62 6.31 -14.84 22.30
C ILE A 62 5.65 -15.37 23.58
N GLN A 63 5.18 -16.63 23.55
CA GLN A 63 4.63 -17.32 24.70
C GLN A 63 5.65 -18.33 25.23
N SER A 64 5.98 -18.24 26.52
CA SER A 64 6.86 -19.20 27.19
C SER A 64 6.15 -20.51 27.50
N SER A 65 6.90 -21.61 27.53
CA SER A 65 6.40 -22.95 27.88
C SER A 65 6.81 -23.33 29.32
N ALA A 66 5.96 -24.08 30.01
CA ALA A 66 6.29 -24.59 31.35
C ALA A 66 7.41 -25.65 31.34
N LEU A 67 7.59 -26.35 30.20
CA LEU A 67 8.68 -27.31 30.02
C LEU A 67 9.95 -26.58 29.58
N ILE A 68 11.00 -26.64 30.41
CA ILE A 68 12.31 -26.04 30.15
C ILE A 68 13.35 -27.17 30.14
N PRO A 69 14.18 -27.30 29.08
CA PRO A 69 15.22 -28.31 29.03
C PRO A 69 16.27 -28.09 30.14
N ARG A 70 16.72 -29.18 30.77
CA ARG A 70 17.65 -29.12 31.90
C ARG A 70 19.12 -29.16 31.48
N SER A 71 19.45 -29.69 30.30
CA SER A 71 20.82 -29.66 29.78
C SER A 71 21.27 -28.25 29.42
N ASN A 72 22.56 -27.97 29.62
CA ASN A 72 23.19 -26.73 29.19
C ASN A 72 23.03 -26.51 27.67
N GLY A 73 23.11 -27.58 26.87
CA GLY A 73 22.89 -27.51 25.42
C GLY A 73 21.44 -27.16 25.05
N GLY A 74 20.47 -27.73 25.76
CA GLY A 74 19.05 -27.43 25.55
C GLY A 74 18.69 -26.00 25.95
N ARG A 75 19.27 -25.48 27.03
CA ARG A 75 19.10 -24.07 27.44
C ARG A 75 19.65 -23.08 26.41
N LEU A 76 20.80 -23.39 25.80
CA LEU A 76 21.39 -22.55 24.76
C LEU A 76 20.53 -22.53 23.49
N ILE A 77 19.96 -23.67 23.10
CA ILE A 77 19.02 -23.77 21.97
C ILE A 77 17.72 -23.00 22.27
N TYR A 78 17.18 -23.14 23.49
CA TYR A 78 15.99 -22.41 23.91
C TYR A 78 16.22 -20.89 23.88
N PHE A 79 17.37 -20.43 24.38
CA PHE A 79 17.76 -19.02 24.30
C PHE A 79 17.89 -18.52 22.86
N ALA A 80 18.57 -19.28 21.99
CA ALA A 80 18.70 -18.93 20.58
C ALA A 80 17.34 -18.84 19.88
N LEU A 81 16.39 -19.72 20.22
CA LEU A 81 15.02 -19.70 19.69
C LEU A 81 14.25 -18.43 20.10
N PHE A 82 14.38 -17.98 21.35
CA PHE A 82 13.76 -16.71 21.77
C PHE A 82 14.44 -15.50 21.14
N LEU A 83 15.77 -15.52 21.00
CA LEU A 83 16.51 -14.45 20.32
C LEU A 83 16.07 -14.30 18.86
N ILE A 84 15.97 -15.40 18.12
CA ILE A 84 15.51 -15.41 16.73
C ILE A 84 14.05 -14.92 16.63
N SER A 85 13.17 -15.40 17.51
CA SER A 85 11.77 -14.99 17.54
C SER A 85 11.61 -13.50 17.85
N PHE A 86 12.44 -12.96 18.75
CA PHE A 86 12.49 -11.53 19.07
C PHE A 86 12.95 -10.69 17.88
N ILE A 87 14.03 -11.07 17.20
CA ILE A 87 14.52 -10.35 16.00
C ILE A 87 13.45 -10.38 14.91
N MET A 88 12.82 -11.52 14.68
CA MET A 88 11.75 -11.69 13.68
C MET A 88 10.53 -10.82 13.99
N TYR A 89 10.09 -10.76 15.25
CA TYR A 89 9.00 -9.89 15.68
C TYR A 89 9.31 -8.42 15.41
N ASN A 90 10.50 -7.93 15.80
CA ASN A 90 10.89 -6.53 15.56
C ASN A 90 11.01 -6.20 14.08
N TYR A 91 11.49 -7.14 13.26
CA TYR A 91 11.53 -6.97 11.81
C TYR A 91 10.11 -6.90 11.23
N TYR A 92 9.20 -7.79 11.65
CA TYR A 92 7.83 -7.80 11.20
C TYR A 92 7.10 -6.50 11.54
N THR A 93 7.18 -6.04 12.79
CA THR A 93 6.54 -4.77 13.21
C THR A 93 7.09 -3.58 12.41
N SER A 94 8.41 -3.52 12.19
CA SER A 94 9.05 -2.48 11.39
C SER A 94 8.57 -2.47 9.93
N VAL A 95 8.44 -3.64 9.29
CA VAL A 95 7.95 -3.75 7.92
C VAL A 95 6.48 -3.34 7.81
N VAL A 96 5.63 -3.74 8.76
CA VAL A 96 4.22 -3.34 8.80
C VAL A 96 4.09 -1.83 8.94
N VAL A 97 4.80 -1.22 9.90
CA VAL A 97 4.79 0.23 10.11
C VAL A 97 5.34 0.97 8.87
N SER A 98 6.44 0.49 8.30
CA SER A 98 7.00 1.04 7.06
C SER A 98 6.00 0.96 5.91
N SER A 99 5.24 -0.13 5.79
CA SER A 99 4.22 -0.29 4.75
C SER A 99 3.01 0.62 4.93
N LEU A 100 2.65 0.93 6.18
CA LEU A 100 1.56 1.84 6.53
C LEU A 100 1.95 3.30 6.31
N LEU A 101 3.17 3.67 6.67
CA LEU A 101 3.73 5.02 6.48
C LEU A 101 4.19 5.29 5.04
N SER A 102 4.38 4.23 4.25
CA SER A 102 4.65 4.39 2.82
C SER A 102 3.47 5.11 2.18
N SER A 103 3.77 6.17 1.42
CA SER A 103 2.78 7.04 0.81
C SER A 103 1.67 6.25 0.09
N PRO A 104 0.42 6.77 0.09
CA PRO A 104 -0.70 6.12 -0.56
C PRO A 104 -0.30 5.76 -1.99
N VAL A 105 -0.68 4.55 -2.40
CA VAL A 105 -0.27 4.00 -3.69
C VAL A 105 -0.87 4.88 -4.78
N LYS A 106 -0.09 5.85 -5.26
CA LYS A 106 -0.47 6.67 -6.40
C LYS A 106 -0.88 5.75 -7.55
N SER A 107 -1.92 6.17 -8.28
CA SER A 107 -2.49 5.35 -9.33
C SER A 107 -1.39 4.88 -10.31
N LYS A 108 -1.56 3.68 -10.87
CA LYS A 108 -0.62 3.14 -11.86
C LYS A 108 -0.66 3.93 -13.18
N ILE A 109 -1.64 4.83 -13.36
CA ILE A 109 -1.86 5.61 -14.58
C ILE A 109 -0.96 6.84 -14.54
N LYS A 110 0.11 6.81 -15.33
CA LYS A 110 1.08 7.93 -15.43
C LYS A 110 1.11 8.57 -16.81
N THR A 111 0.57 7.91 -17.83
CA THR A 111 0.66 8.36 -19.22
C THR A 111 -0.73 8.58 -19.82
N MET A 112 -0.79 9.46 -20.82
CA MET A 112 -2.02 9.71 -21.58
C MET A 112 -2.58 8.46 -22.25
N GLN A 113 -1.72 7.55 -22.71
CA GLN A 113 -2.14 6.27 -23.27
C GLN A 113 -2.86 5.40 -22.24
N GLN A 114 -2.29 5.25 -21.03
CA GLN A 114 -2.93 4.49 -19.95
C GLN A 114 -4.26 5.13 -19.52
N LEU A 115 -4.33 6.46 -19.52
CA LEU A 115 -5.58 7.17 -19.24
C LEU A 115 -6.64 6.90 -20.31
N ALA A 116 -6.26 6.92 -21.58
CA ALA A 116 -7.16 6.61 -22.70
C ALA A 116 -7.69 5.17 -22.66
N GLU A 117 -6.88 4.23 -22.18
CA GLU A 117 -7.27 2.80 -22.05
C GLU A 117 -8.08 2.50 -20.78
N SER A 118 -8.00 3.35 -19.76
CA SER A 118 -8.73 3.19 -18.50
C SER A 118 -10.25 3.28 -18.66
N GLN A 119 -11.01 2.89 -17.64
CA GLN A 119 -12.48 3.05 -17.59
C GLN A 119 -12.92 4.40 -16.97
N LEU A 120 -11.98 5.29 -16.63
CA LEU A 120 -12.28 6.55 -15.94
C LEU A 120 -13.07 7.52 -16.83
N THR A 121 -14.00 8.25 -16.24
CA THR A 121 -14.72 9.33 -16.93
C THR A 121 -13.86 10.59 -16.97
N VAL A 122 -13.98 11.39 -18.03
CA VAL A 122 -13.10 12.54 -18.26
C VAL A 122 -13.94 13.77 -18.59
N GLY A 123 -13.65 14.88 -17.92
CA GLY A 123 -14.12 16.21 -18.28
C GLY A 123 -12.98 17.11 -18.73
N LEU A 124 -13.31 18.13 -19.51
CA LEU A 124 -12.37 19.11 -20.02
C LEU A 124 -12.87 20.53 -19.76
N GLU A 125 -11.92 21.41 -19.45
CA GLU A 125 -12.18 22.84 -19.43
C GLU A 125 -12.37 23.38 -20.87
N PRO A 126 -13.39 24.22 -21.14
CA PRO A 126 -13.76 24.71 -22.47
C PRO A 126 -12.79 25.78 -23.00
N LEU A 127 -11.49 25.53 -22.97
CA LEU A 127 -10.46 26.44 -23.43
C LEU A 127 -10.20 26.29 -24.95
N PRO A 128 -10.06 27.41 -25.70
CA PRO A 128 -9.83 27.36 -27.14
C PRO A 128 -8.59 26.55 -27.54
N PHE A 129 -7.51 26.65 -26.76
CA PHE A 129 -6.27 25.94 -27.05
C PHE A 129 -6.37 24.44 -26.79
N THR A 130 -7.22 24.01 -25.84
CA THR A 130 -7.50 22.58 -25.60
C THR A 130 -8.21 21.98 -26.81
N LYS A 131 -9.23 22.67 -27.33
CA LYS A 131 -9.92 22.26 -28.57
C LYS A 131 -8.97 22.19 -29.77
N SER A 132 -8.13 23.21 -29.93
CA SER A 132 -7.10 23.24 -30.98
C SER A 132 -6.09 22.08 -30.82
N TYR A 133 -5.63 21.81 -29.59
CA TYR A 133 -4.69 20.72 -29.34
C TYR A 133 -5.30 19.35 -29.69
N LEU A 134 -6.56 19.12 -29.34
CA LEU A 134 -7.26 17.89 -29.68
C LEU A 134 -7.42 17.73 -31.20
N ASN A 135 -7.78 18.80 -31.91
CA ASN A 135 -8.01 18.74 -33.36
C ASN A 135 -6.72 18.59 -34.18
N TYR A 136 -5.62 19.21 -33.75
CA TYR A 136 -4.37 19.28 -34.54
C TYR A 136 -3.23 18.41 -34.01
N SER A 137 -3.39 17.73 -32.88
CA SER A 137 -2.35 16.82 -32.38
C SER A 137 -2.12 15.67 -33.37
N ARG A 138 -0.85 15.33 -33.60
CA ARG A 138 -0.41 14.18 -34.41
C ARG A 138 -0.04 12.96 -33.56
N ARG A 139 -0.17 13.06 -32.23
CA ARG A 139 0.29 12.00 -31.34
C ARG A 139 -0.76 10.89 -31.25
N SER A 140 -0.33 9.65 -31.36
CA SER A 140 -1.21 8.46 -31.34
C SER A 140 -1.97 8.30 -30.02
N ASP A 141 -1.35 8.66 -28.89
CA ASP A 141 -1.96 8.64 -27.57
C ASP A 141 -3.15 9.61 -27.44
N ILE A 142 -3.03 10.81 -28.01
CA ILE A 142 -4.12 11.80 -28.03
C ILE A 142 -5.25 11.36 -28.99
N HIS A 143 -4.94 10.79 -30.15
CA HIS A 143 -5.98 10.24 -31.03
C HIS A 143 -6.77 9.11 -30.35
N LEU A 144 -6.09 8.23 -29.61
CA LEU A 144 -6.74 7.18 -28.83
C LEU A 144 -7.63 7.77 -27.74
N PHE A 145 -7.13 8.80 -27.04
CA PHE A 145 -7.88 9.52 -26.02
C PHE A 145 -9.16 10.17 -26.60
N ILE A 146 -9.07 10.84 -27.75
CA ILE A 146 -10.22 11.46 -28.43
C ILE A 146 -11.26 10.39 -28.76
N LYS A 147 -10.86 9.32 -29.43
CA LYS A 147 -11.76 8.25 -29.85
C LYS A 147 -12.47 7.57 -28.67
N ARG A 148 -11.75 7.31 -27.59
CA ARG A 148 -12.29 6.55 -26.44
C ARG A 148 -12.99 7.41 -25.40
N LYS A 149 -12.58 8.65 -25.19
CA LYS A 149 -13.06 9.50 -24.09
C LYS A 149 -13.94 10.66 -24.54
N ILE A 150 -13.62 11.26 -25.68
CA ILE A 150 -14.32 12.46 -26.17
C ILE A 150 -15.47 12.04 -27.10
N GLU A 151 -15.18 11.28 -28.16
CA GLU A 151 -16.19 10.87 -29.15
C GLU A 151 -17.28 9.98 -28.53
N SER A 152 -16.89 9.08 -27.62
CA SER A 152 -17.82 8.24 -26.87
C SER A 152 -18.79 9.03 -25.98
N GLN A 153 -18.38 10.23 -25.54
CA GLN A 153 -19.14 11.12 -24.66
C GLN A 153 -19.60 12.39 -25.39
N SER A 154 -19.55 12.42 -26.72
CA SER A 154 -19.82 13.62 -27.53
C SER A 154 -21.23 14.19 -27.32
N LYS A 155 -22.19 13.35 -26.94
CA LYS A 155 -23.57 13.75 -26.63
C LYS A 155 -23.78 14.19 -25.17
N ASN A 156 -22.77 14.04 -24.32
CA ASN A 156 -22.89 14.37 -22.90
C ASN A 156 -22.57 15.86 -22.67
N PRO A 157 -23.50 16.66 -22.13
CA PRO A 157 -23.22 18.05 -21.79
C PRO A 157 -22.12 18.18 -20.73
N ASP A 158 -21.93 17.16 -19.87
CA ASP A 158 -20.96 17.16 -18.77
C ASP A 158 -19.50 16.95 -19.22
N LEU A 159 -19.23 16.86 -20.53
CA LEU A 159 -17.87 16.75 -21.06
C LEU A 159 -17.09 18.06 -20.92
N TRP A 160 -17.78 19.20 -21.10
CA TRP A 160 -17.17 20.53 -21.08
C TRP A 160 -17.70 21.31 -19.89
N LEU A 161 -16.90 21.40 -18.84
CA LEU A 161 -17.29 22.02 -17.57
C LEU A 161 -16.39 23.22 -17.26
N PRO A 162 -16.87 24.24 -16.54
CA PRO A 162 -16.01 25.31 -16.05
C PRO A 162 -15.00 24.75 -15.03
N ALA A 163 -13.84 25.42 -14.90
CA ALA A 163 -12.73 24.98 -14.04
C ALA A 163 -13.16 24.64 -12.61
N GLU A 164 -13.98 25.50 -11.99
CA GLU A 164 -14.47 25.33 -10.62
C GLU A 164 -15.33 24.07 -10.46
N GLU A 165 -16.34 23.89 -11.33
CA GLU A 165 -17.24 22.74 -11.27
C GLU A 165 -16.51 21.43 -11.57
N GLY A 166 -15.62 21.43 -12.57
CA GLY A 166 -14.82 20.25 -12.89
C GLY A 166 -13.88 19.83 -11.76
N VAL A 167 -13.26 20.79 -11.07
CA VAL A 167 -12.39 20.54 -9.91
C VAL A 167 -13.18 20.00 -8.71
N LEU A 168 -14.35 20.57 -8.41
CA LEU A 168 -15.25 20.04 -7.37
C LEU A 168 -15.73 18.63 -7.71
N ARG A 169 -16.01 18.36 -8.98
CA ARG A 169 -16.45 17.04 -9.44
C ARG A 169 -15.39 15.96 -9.27
N VAL A 170 -14.10 16.30 -9.39
CA VAL A 170 -12.98 15.40 -9.07
C VAL A 170 -12.93 15.06 -7.59
N ARG A 171 -13.23 16.04 -6.72
CA ARG A 171 -13.29 15.81 -5.27
C ARG A 171 -14.45 14.90 -4.89
N ASP A 172 -15.63 15.19 -5.42
CA ASP A 172 -16.88 14.56 -4.99
C ASP A 172 -17.09 13.17 -5.63
N ASN A 173 -16.56 12.94 -6.84
CA ASN A 173 -16.71 11.67 -7.56
C ASN A 173 -15.37 10.92 -7.71
N PRO A 174 -15.16 9.81 -6.96
CA PRO A 174 -13.94 9.03 -7.09
C PRO A 174 -13.85 8.39 -8.48
N GLY A 175 -12.70 8.59 -9.14
CA GLY A 175 -12.46 8.05 -10.48
C GLY A 175 -12.89 8.97 -11.63
N TYR A 176 -13.27 10.21 -11.34
CA TYR A 176 -13.42 11.26 -12.34
C TYR A 176 -12.07 11.95 -12.62
N VAL A 177 -11.77 12.20 -13.89
CA VAL A 177 -10.56 12.90 -14.33
C VAL A 177 -10.96 14.21 -14.97
N TYR A 178 -10.31 15.31 -14.57
CA TYR A 178 -10.59 16.62 -15.13
C TYR A 178 -9.33 17.24 -15.72
N VAL A 179 -9.43 17.67 -16.98
CA VAL A 179 -8.35 18.36 -17.70
C VAL A 179 -8.57 19.86 -17.60
N PHE A 180 -7.67 20.54 -16.89
CA PHE A 180 -7.72 21.97 -16.67
C PHE A 180 -6.38 22.64 -16.99
N GLU A 181 -6.39 23.96 -17.06
CA GLU A 181 -5.19 24.78 -17.26
C GLU A 181 -4.45 25.02 -15.94
N THR A 182 -3.15 24.71 -15.90
CA THR A 182 -2.41 24.63 -14.64
C THR A 182 -2.29 25.97 -13.90
N SER A 183 -2.30 27.12 -14.59
CA SER A 183 -2.16 28.41 -13.91
C SER A 183 -3.41 28.81 -13.12
N SER A 184 -4.59 28.42 -13.58
CA SER A 184 -5.87 28.71 -12.94
C SER A 184 -6.38 27.54 -12.08
N GLY A 185 -6.28 26.31 -12.59
CA GLY A 185 -6.85 25.14 -11.93
C GLY A 185 -6.23 24.81 -10.57
N TYR A 186 -4.94 25.05 -10.39
CA TYR A 186 -4.28 24.82 -9.11
C TYR A 186 -4.76 25.74 -7.99
N ALA A 187 -5.17 26.98 -8.31
CA ALA A 187 -5.78 27.86 -7.33
C ALA A 187 -7.14 27.33 -6.83
N TYR A 188 -7.93 26.69 -7.71
CA TYR A 188 -9.19 26.05 -7.31
C TYR A 188 -8.94 24.81 -6.44
N VAL A 189 -7.95 24.00 -6.78
CA VAL A 189 -7.59 22.82 -5.97
C VAL A 189 -7.14 23.25 -4.56
N GLU A 190 -6.25 24.24 -4.46
CA GLU A 190 -5.79 24.75 -3.16
C GLU A 190 -6.92 25.34 -2.31
N ARG A 191 -7.95 25.92 -2.94
CA ARG A 191 -9.10 26.51 -2.25
C ARG A 191 -10.12 25.47 -1.76
N TYR A 192 -10.36 24.40 -2.51
CA TYR A 192 -11.46 23.46 -2.26
C TYR A 192 -11.05 22.11 -1.68
N PHE A 193 -9.76 21.77 -1.73
CA PHE A 193 -9.24 20.49 -1.24
C PHE A 193 -8.49 20.69 0.08
N THR A 194 -8.62 19.70 0.95
CA THR A 194 -7.78 19.58 2.13
C THR A 194 -6.37 19.10 1.77
N ALA A 195 -5.41 19.35 2.65
CA ALA A 195 -4.03 18.90 2.44
C ALA A 195 -3.90 17.38 2.23
N GLN A 196 -4.81 16.58 2.81
CA GLN A 196 -4.84 15.13 2.64
C GLN A 196 -5.35 14.75 1.25
N GLU A 197 -6.48 15.31 0.81
CA GLU A 197 -7.04 15.05 -0.52
C GLU A 197 -6.07 15.48 -1.63
N ILE A 198 -5.34 16.58 -1.42
CA ILE A 198 -4.27 17.04 -2.32
C ILE A 198 -3.19 15.97 -2.54
N CYS A 199 -2.81 15.24 -1.48
CA CYS A 199 -1.79 14.20 -1.56
C CYS A 199 -2.29 12.95 -2.30
N ASP A 200 -3.61 12.70 -2.28
CA ASP A 200 -4.26 11.57 -2.94
C ASP A 200 -4.52 11.80 -4.44
N LEU A 201 -4.51 13.08 -4.87
CA LEU A 201 -4.63 13.43 -6.28
C LEU A 201 -3.47 12.87 -7.11
N ASN A 202 -3.80 12.42 -8.32
CA ASN A 202 -2.84 11.98 -9.31
C ASN A 202 -2.81 12.95 -10.50
N GLU A 203 -1.61 13.40 -10.86
CA GLU A 203 -1.38 14.33 -11.96
C GLU A 203 -0.88 13.57 -13.20
N ILE A 204 -1.44 13.89 -14.36
CA ILE A 204 -0.99 13.37 -15.65
C ILE A 204 -0.81 14.56 -16.59
N LEU A 205 0.36 14.67 -17.19
CA LEU A 205 0.66 15.73 -18.15
C LEU A 205 -0.14 15.51 -19.45
N PHE A 206 -1.18 16.33 -19.66
CA PHE A 206 -2.01 16.27 -20.86
C PHE A 206 -1.31 16.78 -22.12
N ARG A 207 -0.55 17.87 -21.97
CA ARG A 207 0.14 18.57 -23.06
C ARG A 207 1.52 19.02 -22.58
N PRO A 208 2.58 18.92 -23.40
CA PRO A 208 3.87 19.48 -23.04
C PRO A 208 3.79 21.00 -22.86
N GLU A 209 4.59 21.54 -21.93
CA GLU A 209 4.70 22.99 -21.72
C GLU A 209 5.18 23.65 -23.03
N GLN A 210 4.44 24.66 -23.47
CA GLN A 210 4.84 25.48 -24.63
C GLN A 210 5.17 26.88 -24.15
N LEU A 211 6.22 27.45 -24.72
CA LEU A 211 6.57 28.84 -24.51
C LEU A 211 5.53 29.73 -25.21
N PHE A 212 4.86 30.56 -24.43
CA PHE A 212 4.01 31.62 -24.98
C PHE A 212 4.90 32.77 -25.42
N TYR A 213 4.75 33.20 -26.67
CA TYR A 213 5.43 34.37 -27.21
C TYR A 213 4.46 35.54 -27.29
N THR A 214 4.95 36.75 -27.04
CA THR A 214 4.17 37.97 -27.27
C THR A 214 3.91 38.13 -28.77
N HIS A 215 2.64 38.32 -29.13
CA HIS A 215 2.25 38.53 -30.52
C HIS A 215 2.33 40.01 -30.88
N LEU A 216 3.05 40.33 -31.96
CA LEU A 216 3.07 41.66 -32.57
C LEU A 216 2.69 41.56 -34.04
N HIS A 217 2.10 42.63 -34.58
CA HIS A 217 1.79 42.72 -36.01
C HIS A 217 3.05 42.51 -36.86
N ARG A 218 2.90 41.81 -38.00
CA ARG A 218 4.01 41.44 -38.87
C ARG A 218 4.78 42.64 -39.42
N ASN A 219 4.18 43.82 -39.50
CA ASN A 219 4.84 45.04 -39.97
C ASN A 219 5.07 46.10 -38.87
N SER A 220 5.00 45.72 -37.60
CA SER A 220 5.26 46.66 -36.50
C SER A 220 6.75 47.03 -36.41
N THR A 221 7.03 48.33 -36.31
CA THR A 221 8.38 48.87 -36.07
C THR A 221 8.90 48.57 -34.65
N TYR A 222 8.01 48.26 -33.71
CA TYR A 222 8.37 48.02 -32.30
C TYR A 222 8.89 46.61 -32.01
N LYS A 223 8.94 45.70 -32.99
CA LYS A 223 9.34 44.32 -32.77
C LYS A 223 10.67 44.18 -32.04
N GLU A 224 11.70 44.90 -32.49
CA GLU A 224 13.03 44.79 -31.89
C GLU A 224 13.06 45.39 -30.48
N LEU A 225 12.33 46.50 -30.27
CA LEU A 225 12.19 47.09 -28.95
C LEU A 225 11.56 46.10 -27.96
N PHE A 226 10.43 45.47 -28.32
CA PHE A 226 9.78 44.49 -27.47
C PHE A 226 10.66 43.26 -27.23
N ARG A 227 11.37 42.77 -28.26
CA ARG A 227 12.29 41.64 -28.14
C ARG A 227 13.37 41.90 -27.11
N LEU A 228 14.08 43.03 -27.22
CA LEU A 228 15.16 43.40 -26.32
C LEU A 228 14.66 43.63 -24.88
N ARG A 229 13.50 44.29 -24.73
CA ARG A 229 12.93 44.56 -23.41
C ARG A 229 12.45 43.28 -22.73
N LEU A 230 11.81 42.37 -23.47
CA LEU A 230 11.36 41.10 -22.92
C LEU A 230 12.54 40.21 -22.50
N LEU A 231 13.60 40.15 -23.31
CA LEU A 231 14.83 39.45 -22.94
C LEU A 231 15.42 40.00 -21.64
N ARG A 232 15.50 41.32 -21.49
CA ARG A 232 15.96 41.94 -20.24
C ARG A 232 15.08 41.59 -19.04
N VAL A 233 13.76 41.51 -19.20
CA VAL A 233 12.82 41.11 -18.14
C VAL A 233 13.03 39.64 -17.73
N LEU A 234 13.36 38.77 -18.68
CA LEU A 234 13.70 37.37 -18.41
C LEU A 234 15.07 37.25 -17.72
N GLU A 235 16.10 37.95 -18.22
CA GLU A 235 17.47 37.93 -17.68
C GLU A 235 17.56 38.50 -16.26
N THR A 236 16.85 39.60 -15.99
CA THR A 236 16.81 40.21 -14.65
C THR A 236 16.01 39.38 -13.64
N GLY A 237 15.31 38.33 -14.09
CA GLY A 237 14.51 37.47 -13.22
C GLY A 237 13.19 38.10 -12.73
N VAL A 238 12.82 39.28 -13.24
CA VAL A 238 11.53 39.94 -12.92
C VAL A 238 10.36 39.03 -13.32
N TYR A 239 10.45 38.38 -14.49
CA TYR A 239 9.45 37.40 -14.92
C TYR A 239 9.33 36.24 -13.92
N ARG A 240 10.46 35.68 -13.46
CA ARG A 240 10.46 34.58 -12.49
C ARG A 240 9.80 34.98 -11.18
N LYS A 241 10.09 36.19 -10.67
CA LYS A 241 9.47 36.73 -9.47
C LYS A 241 7.95 36.85 -9.64
N GLN A 242 7.49 37.45 -10.74
CA GLN A 242 6.07 37.63 -11.02
C GLN A 242 5.36 36.28 -11.19
N ARG A 243 5.95 35.35 -11.94
CA ARG A 243 5.41 33.99 -12.14
C ARG A 243 5.26 33.26 -10.80
N SER A 244 6.25 33.35 -9.91
CA SER A 244 6.17 32.71 -8.59
C SER A 244 5.14 33.33 -7.66
N TYR A 245 4.80 34.60 -7.86
CA TYR A 245 3.82 35.30 -7.02
C TYR A 245 2.38 35.03 -7.47
N TRP A 246 2.13 35.01 -8.78
CA TRP A 246 0.77 34.88 -9.32
C TRP A 246 0.39 33.45 -9.71
N VAL A 247 1.36 32.59 -10.01
CA VAL A 247 1.08 31.26 -10.53
C VAL A 247 1.44 30.20 -9.51
N HIS A 248 0.40 29.61 -8.92
CA HIS A 248 0.50 28.46 -8.02
C HIS A 248 0.75 27.19 -8.86
N MET A 249 2.00 26.94 -9.25
CA MET A 249 2.36 25.82 -10.14
C MET A 249 2.47 24.46 -9.41
N LYS A 250 2.36 24.41 -8.09
CA LYS A 250 2.69 23.19 -7.32
C LYS A 250 1.76 22.99 -6.13
N LEU A 251 1.13 21.82 -6.08
CA LEU A 251 0.47 21.33 -4.87
C LEU A 251 1.54 20.91 -3.87
N HIS A 252 1.62 21.63 -2.76
CA HIS A 252 2.45 21.23 -1.63
C HIS A 252 1.68 20.19 -0.82
N CYS A 253 1.98 18.91 -1.03
CA CYS A 253 1.54 17.85 -0.14
C CYS A 253 2.31 17.96 1.18
N VAL A 254 1.64 18.46 2.23
CA VAL A 254 2.21 18.53 3.58
C VAL A 254 1.96 17.20 4.27
N ALA A 255 2.93 16.30 4.16
CA ALA A 255 2.90 14.94 4.74
C ALA A 255 2.95 14.89 6.29
N GLN A 256 2.72 16.01 6.99
CA GLN A 256 3.14 16.13 8.38
C GLN A 256 2.23 15.49 9.42
N ASN A 257 1.05 14.97 9.08
CA ASN A 257 0.19 14.28 10.05
C ASN A 257 -0.64 13.17 9.40
N PHE A 258 0.02 12.13 8.88
CA PHE A 258 -0.69 10.89 8.54
C PHE A 258 -1.10 10.17 9.84
N VAL A 259 -2.24 10.55 10.42
CA VAL A 259 -2.95 9.68 11.36
C VAL A 259 -3.58 8.58 10.51
N ILE A 260 -2.84 7.49 10.33
CA ILE A 260 -3.32 6.35 9.56
C ILE A 260 -4.40 5.68 10.40
N THR A 261 -5.65 6.02 10.15
CA THR A 261 -6.79 5.33 10.72
C THR A 261 -6.87 3.96 10.05
N VAL A 262 -6.40 2.93 10.74
CA VAL A 262 -6.55 1.55 10.27
C VAL A 262 -8.04 1.22 10.35
N GLY A 263 -8.68 1.18 9.18
CA GLY A 263 -10.08 0.84 9.08
C GLY A 263 -10.36 -0.60 9.53
N MET A 264 -11.59 -0.85 9.98
CA MET A 264 -12.02 -2.17 10.48
C MET A 264 -11.90 -3.26 9.40
N GLU A 265 -11.89 -2.90 8.12
CA GLU A 265 -11.69 -3.81 6.99
C GLU A 265 -10.37 -4.60 7.06
N TYR A 266 -9.31 -4.03 7.64
CA TYR A 266 -8.03 -4.72 7.79
C TYR A 266 -7.99 -5.65 9.01
N VAL A 267 -8.77 -5.34 10.04
CA VAL A 267 -8.81 -6.09 11.32
C VAL A 267 -9.88 -7.20 11.29
N ALA A 268 -10.96 -7.01 10.55
CA ALA A 268 -12.05 -7.97 10.40
C ALA A 268 -11.60 -9.40 10.08
N PRO A 269 -10.71 -9.66 9.08
CA PRO A 269 -10.29 -11.03 8.79
C PRO A 269 -9.52 -11.69 9.96
N LEU A 270 -8.79 -10.92 10.77
CA LEU A 270 -8.09 -11.44 11.95
C LEU A 270 -9.09 -11.86 13.04
N LEU A 271 -10.12 -11.04 13.28
CA LEU A 271 -11.19 -11.36 14.25
C LEU A 271 -12.03 -12.57 13.78
N LEU A 272 -12.33 -12.68 12.49
CA LEU A 272 -13.04 -13.84 11.94
C LEU A 272 -12.21 -15.12 12.09
N MET A 273 -10.89 -15.05 11.88
CA MET A 273 -9.99 -16.18 12.09
C MET A 273 -9.96 -16.62 13.57
N LEU A 274 -9.96 -15.67 14.50
CA LEU A 274 -10.05 -15.94 15.94
C LEU A 274 -11.36 -16.67 16.31
N ILE A 275 -12.51 -16.18 15.80
CA ILE A 275 -13.82 -16.79 16.04
C ILE A 275 -13.85 -18.23 15.49
N PHE A 276 -13.34 -18.43 14.27
CA PHE A 276 -13.22 -19.77 13.69
C PHE A 276 -12.33 -20.69 14.55
N GLY A 277 -11.24 -20.15 15.09
CA GLY A 277 -10.37 -20.86 16.04
C GLY A 277 -11.12 -21.32 17.29
N TYR A 278 -11.93 -20.46 17.91
CA TYR A 278 -12.74 -20.84 19.07
C TYR A 278 -13.76 -21.94 18.76
N ILE A 279 -14.44 -21.84 17.61
CA ILE A 279 -15.40 -22.86 17.15
C ILE A 279 -14.69 -24.21 16.98
N LEU A 280 -13.52 -24.22 16.36
CA LEU A 280 -12.73 -25.42 16.14
C LEU A 280 -12.27 -26.05 17.46
N VAL A 281 -11.83 -25.24 18.43
CA VAL A 281 -11.45 -25.74 19.77
C VAL A 281 -12.64 -26.40 20.47
N VAL A 282 -13.81 -25.76 20.46
CA VAL A 282 -15.04 -26.34 21.05
C VAL A 282 -15.42 -27.65 20.32
N PHE A 283 -15.30 -27.69 19.00
CA PHE A 283 -15.59 -28.89 18.21
C PHE A 283 -14.66 -30.05 18.56
N ILE A 284 -13.34 -29.81 18.67
CA ILE A 284 -12.37 -30.84 19.09
C ILE A 284 -12.68 -31.32 20.50
N LEU A 285 -13.00 -30.43 21.44
CA LEU A 285 -13.37 -30.80 22.80
C LEU A 285 -14.62 -31.70 22.83
N LEU A 286 -15.63 -31.38 22.03
CA LEU A 286 -16.85 -32.20 21.92
C LEU A 286 -16.54 -33.59 21.33
N LEU A 287 -15.67 -33.66 20.32
CA LEU A 287 -15.21 -34.93 19.76
C LEU A 287 -14.44 -35.76 20.78
N GLU A 288 -13.55 -35.15 21.56
CA GLU A 288 -12.80 -35.84 22.62
C GLU A 288 -13.75 -36.40 23.68
N LEU A 289 -14.71 -35.60 24.15
CA LEU A 289 -15.72 -36.06 25.11
C LEU A 289 -16.59 -37.19 24.54
N ALA A 290 -16.99 -37.10 23.26
CA ALA A 290 -17.74 -38.15 22.60
C ALA A 290 -16.92 -39.45 22.47
N TRP A 291 -15.65 -39.34 22.09
CA TRP A 291 -14.72 -40.46 21.97
C TRP A 291 -14.48 -41.14 23.33
N GLN A 292 -14.24 -40.35 24.39
CA GLN A 292 -14.09 -40.87 25.75
C GLN A 292 -15.36 -41.58 26.24
N ARG A 293 -16.54 -41.02 25.96
CA ARG A 293 -17.83 -41.66 26.29
C ARG A 293 -18.04 -42.96 25.53
N TYR A 294 -17.67 -43.02 24.24
CA TYR A 294 -17.73 -44.24 23.43
C TYR A 294 -16.82 -45.32 24.01
N LEU A 295 -15.53 -45.02 24.25
CA LEU A 295 -14.57 -45.96 24.86
C LEU A 295 -15.02 -46.48 26.23
N ASN A 296 -15.58 -45.61 27.08
CA ASN A 296 -16.08 -45.99 28.39
C ASN A 296 -17.34 -46.87 28.32
N ARG A 297 -18.18 -46.73 27.29
CA ARG A 297 -19.30 -47.64 27.03
C ARG A 297 -18.81 -49.00 26.55
N THR A 298 -17.85 -49.03 25.62
CA THR A 298 -17.31 -50.28 25.08
C THR A 298 -16.60 -51.10 26.16
N LYS A 299 -15.79 -50.47 27.03
CA LYS A 299 -15.14 -51.15 28.16
C LYS A 299 -16.11 -51.73 29.19
N ARG A 300 -17.30 -51.13 29.32
CA ARG A 300 -18.35 -51.58 30.25
C ARG A 300 -19.22 -52.71 29.68
N LEU A 301 -19.15 -52.96 28.36
CA LEU A 301 -19.83 -54.06 27.67
C LEU A 301 -18.96 -55.32 27.53
N THR A 302 -17.65 -55.22 27.79
CA THR A 302 -16.67 -56.30 27.70
C THR A 302 -16.27 -56.90 29.05
N LEU A 303 -16.90 -56.47 30.14
CA LEU A 303 -16.69 -56.93 31.52
C LEU A 303 -18.02 -57.51 32.03
#